data_AF-A0A3A1Y229-F1
#
_entry.id   AF-A0A3A1Y229-F1
#
_cell.length_a   1.000
_cell.length_b   1.000
_cell.length_c   1.000
_cell.angle_alpha   90.00
_cell.angle_beta   90.00
_cell.angle_gamma   90.00
#
_symmetry.space_group_name_H-M   'P 1'
#
loop_
_entity.id
_entity.type
_entity.pdbx_description
1 polymer ?
#
loop_
_entity_poly.entity_id
_entity_poly.type
_entity_poly.pdbx_seq_one_letter_code
_entity_poly.pdbx_strand_id
1 'polypeptide(L)'
;MQKYHRINIILHWLIFLLVVFVYYTGWYRALPLHRFAGGLVLVLAVIRLVTMHVWRRRFPDLSVNKWEKYAAMATKIALALLFIVVPILGIVFRMYFGLDLVYFGQVVVPAHLVSENHIIGESLRQWHVGLAYLALLLLAGHAGAAIYHHTVRKDNLLNRMF
;
A
#
# COMPACT_ATOMS: atom_id res chain seq x y z
N MET A 1 -22.21 17.26 3.08
CA MET A 1 -20.87 16.98 2.51
C MET A 1 -20.91 15.67 1.74
N GLN A 2 -20.32 15.60 0.54
CA GLN A 2 -20.24 14.35 -0.21
C GLN A 2 -19.11 13.48 0.33
N LYS A 3 -19.40 12.21 0.62
CA LYS A 3 -18.45 11.22 1.15
C LYS A 3 -18.14 10.13 0.12
N TYR A 4 -16.99 9.46 0.28
CA TYR A 4 -16.72 8.23 -0.47
C TYR A 4 -17.77 7.14 -0.16
N HIS A 5 -17.91 6.18 -1.06
CA HIS A 5 -18.73 5.00 -0.79
C HIS A 5 -18.20 4.32 0.48
N ARG A 6 -19.09 3.87 1.38
CA ARG A 6 -18.70 3.32 2.71
C ARG A 6 -17.64 2.23 2.60
N ILE A 7 -17.76 1.36 1.60
CA ILE A 7 -16.78 0.28 1.36
C ILE A 7 -15.38 0.84 1.06
N ASN A 8 -15.26 1.90 0.24
CA ASN A 8 -13.96 2.52 -0.04
C ASN A 8 -13.36 3.19 1.19
N ILE A 9 -14.19 3.72 2.10
CA ILE A 9 -13.75 4.28 3.38
C ILE A 9 -13.21 3.17 4.29
N ILE A 10 -13.99 2.09 4.47
CA ILE A 10 -13.59 0.94 5.30
C ILE A 10 -12.30 0.33 4.76
N LEU A 11 -12.21 0.07 3.45
CA LEU A 11 -11.02 -0.48 2.82
C LEU A 11 -9.80 0.44 3.00
N HIS A 12 -9.98 1.75 2.87
CA HIS A 12 -8.88 2.71 3.09
C HIS A 12 -8.31 2.60 4.51
N TRP A 13 -9.17 2.67 5.53
CA TRP A 13 -8.71 2.63 6.92
C TRP A 13 -8.18 1.25 7.33
N LEU A 14 -8.80 0.17 6.83
CA LEU A 14 -8.30 -1.18 7.05
C LEU A 14 -6.90 -1.38 6.45
N ILE A 15 -6.68 -0.93 5.20
CA ILE A 15 -5.36 -0.98 4.57
C ILE A 15 -4.36 -0.11 5.34
N PHE A 16 -4.76 1.08 5.79
CA PHE A 16 -3.89 1.94 6.61
C PHE A 16 -3.41 1.21 7.88
N LEU A 17 -4.33 0.60 8.64
CA LEU A 17 -3.98 -0.15 9.84
C LEU A 17 -3.08 -1.35 9.53
N LEU A 18 -3.36 -2.08 8.46
CA LEU A 18 -2.53 -3.19 8.01
C LEU A 18 -1.12 -2.73 7.58
N VAL A 19 -1.01 -1.60 6.88
CA VAL A 19 0.28 -1.04 6.48
C VAL A 19 1.10 -0.64 7.70
N VAL A 20 0.50 0.01 8.69
CA VAL A 20 1.18 0.30 9.98
C VAL A 20 1.67 -1.00 10.63
N PHE A 21 0.83 -2.03 10.64
CA PHE A 21 1.21 -3.35 11.16
C PHE A 21 2.33 -4.03 10.36
N VAL A 22 2.34 -3.92 9.03
CA VAL A 22 3.41 -4.43 8.15
C VAL A 22 4.75 -3.76 8.47
N TYR A 23 4.78 -2.43 8.63
CA TYR A 23 6.01 -1.72 9.01
C TYR A 23 6.47 -2.11 10.41
N TYR A 24 5.56 -2.17 11.38
CA TYR A 24 5.87 -2.58 12.75
C TYR A 24 6.50 -3.98 12.77
N THR A 25 5.81 -4.96 12.19
CA THR A 25 6.30 -6.36 12.15
C THR A 25 7.58 -6.51 11.34
N GLY A 26 7.77 -5.72 10.27
CA GLY A 26 9.01 -5.69 9.50
C GLY A 26 10.19 -5.17 10.31
N TRP A 27 9.99 -4.07 11.03
CA TRP A 27 11.00 -3.46 11.90
C TRP A 27 11.48 -4.41 13.01
N TYR A 28 10.53 -5.07 13.68
CA TYR A 28 10.81 -6.04 14.75
C TYR A 28 11.13 -7.44 14.22
N ARG A 29 11.31 -7.62 12.90
CA ARG A 29 11.65 -8.89 12.25
C ARG A 29 10.67 -10.03 12.57
N ALA A 30 9.40 -9.71 12.84
CA ALA A 30 8.31 -10.68 12.97
C ALA A 30 7.85 -11.14 11.58
N LEU A 31 8.77 -11.80 10.84
CA LEU A 31 8.62 -12.08 9.41
C LEU A 31 7.37 -12.89 9.02
N PRO A 32 6.88 -13.88 9.81
CA PRO A 32 5.63 -14.56 9.49
C PRO A 32 4.43 -13.60 9.45
N LEU A 33 4.32 -12.72 10.44
CA LEU A 33 3.25 -11.71 10.52
C LEU A 33 3.41 -10.65 9.43
N HIS A 34 4.65 -10.20 9.18
CA HIS A 34 4.95 -9.24 8.11
C HIS A 34 4.50 -9.77 6.74
N ARG A 35 4.82 -11.03 6.41
CA ARG A 35 4.42 -11.65 5.14
C ARG A 35 2.91 -11.78 5.04
N PHE A 36 2.26 -12.31 6.09
CA PHE A 36 0.82 -12.47 6.11
C PHE A 36 0.10 -11.12 5.92
N ALA A 37 0.48 -10.11 6.69
CA ALA A 37 -0.08 -8.76 6.59
C ALA A 37 0.21 -8.11 5.24
N GLY A 38 1.42 -8.28 4.69
CA GLY A 38 1.77 -7.80 3.35
C GLY A 38 0.93 -8.43 2.25
N GLY A 39 0.66 -9.73 2.36
CA GLY A 39 -0.27 -10.44 1.46
C GLY A 39 -1.70 -9.91 1.56
N LEU A 40 -2.19 -9.63 2.78
CA LEU A 40 -3.51 -9.01 2.97
C LEU A 40 -3.57 -7.59 2.39
N VAL A 41 -2.53 -6.78 2.56
CA VAL A 41 -2.43 -5.45 1.94
C VAL A 41 -2.52 -5.57 0.42
N LEU A 42 -1.81 -6.52 -0.21
CA LEU A 42 -1.89 -6.73 -1.66
C LEU A 42 -3.32 -7.03 -2.13
N VAL A 43 -3.98 -8.01 -1.49
CA VAL A 43 -5.35 -8.42 -1.86
C VAL A 43 -6.33 -7.26 -1.67
N LEU A 44 -6.29 -6.59 -0.52
CA LEU A 44 -7.20 -5.50 -0.21
C LEU A 44 -6.91 -4.25 -1.06
N ALA A 45 -5.65 -3.99 -1.43
CA ALA A 45 -5.29 -2.90 -2.33
C ALA A 45 -5.88 -3.13 -3.73
N VAL A 46 -5.79 -4.35 -4.26
CA VAL A 46 -6.42 -4.71 -5.55
C VAL A 46 -7.93 -4.54 -5.47
N ILE A 47 -8.58 -5.08 -4.42
CA ILE A 47 -10.02 -4.92 -4.20
C ILE A 47 -10.37 -3.42 -4.14
N ARG A 48 -9.61 -2.63 -3.39
CA ARG A 48 -9.84 -1.18 -3.26
C ARG A 48 -9.73 -0.46 -4.60
N LEU A 49 -8.78 -0.83 -5.47
CA LEU A 49 -8.67 -0.23 -6.79
C LEU A 49 -9.87 -0.56 -7.66
N VAL A 50 -10.32 -1.81 -7.65
CA VAL A 50 -11.53 -2.23 -8.36
C VAL A 50 -12.75 -1.47 -7.83
N THR A 51 -12.94 -1.40 -6.51
CA THR A 51 -14.08 -0.71 -5.91
C THR A 51 -14.05 0.81 -6.10
N MET A 52 -12.86 1.42 -6.19
CA MET A 52 -12.73 2.83 -6.55
C MET A 52 -13.08 3.09 -8.01
N HIS A 53 -12.79 2.14 -8.91
CA HIS A 53 -13.15 2.24 -10.31
C HIS A 53 -14.65 2.02 -10.54
N VAL A 54 -15.22 0.98 -9.93
CA VAL A 54 -16.65 0.62 -10.06
C VAL A 54 -17.56 1.65 -9.40
N TRP A 55 -17.25 2.09 -8.18
CA TRP A 55 -18.07 3.08 -7.44
C TRP A 55 -17.49 4.48 -7.52
N ARG A 56 -16.99 4.86 -8.69
CA ARG A 56 -16.35 6.16 -8.91
C ARG A 56 -17.33 7.29 -8.61
N ARG A 57 -17.07 8.05 -7.54
CA ARG A 57 -17.77 9.30 -7.24
C ARG A 57 -16.95 10.50 -7.71
N ARG A 58 -17.59 11.41 -8.43
CA ARG A 58 -17.05 12.75 -8.68
C ARG A 58 -17.37 13.61 -7.47
N PHE A 59 -16.35 14.23 -6.90
CA PHE A 59 -16.50 15.23 -5.86
C PHE A 59 -16.32 16.61 -6.47
N PRO A 60 -16.92 17.66 -5.87
CA PRO A 60 -16.57 19.03 -6.20
C PRO A 60 -15.06 19.22 -6.05
N ASP A 61 -14.47 19.88 -7.04
CA ASP A 61 -13.07 20.28 -7.00
C ASP A 61 -12.87 21.20 -5.79
N LEU A 62 -11.82 20.92 -5.02
CA LEU A 62 -11.38 21.83 -3.96
C LEU A 62 -10.69 23.02 -4.62
N SER A 63 -10.73 24.20 -3.98
CA SER A 63 -9.99 25.38 -4.42
C SER A 63 -8.49 25.19 -4.11
N VAL A 64 -7.83 24.38 -4.93
CA VAL A 64 -6.41 24.01 -4.81
C VAL A 64 -5.64 24.44 -6.04
N ASN A 65 -4.37 24.80 -5.86
CA ASN A 65 -3.52 25.19 -6.98
C ASN A 65 -3.20 23.98 -7.87
N LYS A 66 -2.84 24.23 -9.14
CA LYS A 66 -2.54 23.15 -10.11
C LYS A 66 -1.49 22.17 -9.58
N TRP A 67 -0.45 22.67 -8.93
CA TRP A 67 0.62 21.86 -8.33
C TRP A 67 0.12 20.92 -7.23
N GLU A 68 -0.77 21.38 -6.35
CA GLU A 68 -1.37 20.54 -5.30
C GLU A 68 -2.22 19.43 -5.92
N LYS A 69 -2.98 19.73 -6.99
CA LYS A 69 -3.78 18.74 -7.72
C LYS A 69 -2.90 17.67 -8.36
N TYR A 70 -1.79 18.05 -9.00
CA TYR A 70 -0.82 17.12 -9.58
C TYR A 70 -0.12 16.29 -8.51
N ALA A 71 0.38 16.91 -7.43
CA ALA A 71 1.04 16.21 -6.33
C ALA A 71 0.11 15.19 -5.66
N ALA A 72 -1.16 15.56 -5.43
CA ALA A 72 -2.15 14.65 -4.89
C ALA A 72 -2.45 13.48 -5.84
N MET A 73 -2.55 13.72 -7.15
CA MET A 73 -2.73 12.65 -8.14
C MET A 73 -1.53 11.72 -8.20
N ALA A 74 -0.32 12.27 -8.32
CA ALA A 74 0.93 11.52 -8.38
C ALA A 74 1.11 10.66 -7.12
N THR A 75 0.93 11.22 -5.93
CA THR A 75 1.07 10.51 -4.65
C THR A 75 0.08 9.35 -4.54
N LYS A 76 -1.19 9.56 -4.91
CA LYS A 76 -2.20 8.50 -4.88
C LYS A 76 -1.90 7.35 -5.84
N ILE A 77 -1.45 7.67 -7.05
CA ILE A 77 -1.08 6.66 -8.05
C ILE A 77 0.17 5.91 -7.59
N ALA A 78 1.20 6.62 -7.12
CA ALA A 78 2.43 6.03 -6.63
C ALA A 78 2.16 5.07 -5.46
N LEU A 79 1.39 5.50 -4.45
CA LEU A 79 1.03 4.64 -3.32
C LEU A 79 0.20 3.42 -3.76
N ALA A 80 -0.75 3.59 -4.68
CA ALA A 80 -1.52 2.48 -5.23
C ALA A 80 -0.63 1.43 -5.90
N LEU A 81 0.35 1.86 -6.69
CA LEU A 81 1.31 0.96 -7.33
C LEU A 81 2.24 0.31 -6.30
N LEU A 82 2.75 1.07 -5.33
CA LEU A 82 3.68 0.56 -4.32
C LEU A 82 3.04 -0.50 -3.43
N PHE A 83 1.76 -0.36 -3.06
CA PHE A 83 1.03 -1.39 -2.30
C PHE A 83 0.79 -2.70 -3.06
N ILE A 84 1.04 -2.71 -4.38
CA ILE A 84 1.01 -3.93 -5.19
C ILE A 84 2.43 -4.45 -5.41
N VAL A 85 3.33 -3.58 -5.88
CA VAL A 85 4.69 -3.94 -6.28
C VAL A 85 5.51 -4.44 -5.09
N VAL A 86 5.45 -3.76 -3.94
CA VAL A 86 6.28 -4.11 -2.77
C VAL A 86 5.95 -5.52 -2.25
N PRO A 87 4.69 -5.91 -1.98
CA PRO A 87 4.36 -7.28 -1.58
C PRO A 87 4.73 -8.32 -2.63
N ILE A 88 4.54 -8.02 -3.93
CA ILE A 88 4.93 -8.94 -5.02
C ILE A 88 6.45 -9.18 -5.00
N LEU A 89 7.25 -8.12 -4.90
CA LEU A 89 8.71 -8.27 -4.74
C LEU A 89 9.04 -9.12 -3.52
N GLY A 90 8.29 -8.94 -2.42
CA GLY A 90 8.39 -9.71 -1.19
C GLY A 90 8.22 -11.22 -1.38
N ILE A 91 7.29 -11.60 -2.25
CA ILE A 91 7.03 -13.00 -2.61
C ILE A 91 8.13 -13.49 -3.54
N VAL A 92 8.41 -12.75 -4.62
CA VAL A 92 9.32 -13.19 -5.69
C VAL A 92 10.76 -13.35 -5.18
N PHE A 93 11.29 -12.41 -4.38
CA PHE A 93 12.67 -12.55 -3.90
C PHE A 93 12.84 -13.80 -3.02
N ARG A 94 11.80 -14.20 -2.27
CA ARG A 94 11.84 -15.41 -1.44
C ARG A 94 11.88 -16.67 -2.28
N MET A 95 11.17 -16.70 -3.40
CA MET A 95 11.21 -17.81 -4.33
C MET A 95 12.62 -18.01 -4.89
N TYR A 96 13.34 -16.92 -5.20
CA TYR A 96 14.75 -16.97 -5.60
C TYR A 96 15.72 -17.46 -4.52
N PHE A 97 15.31 -17.44 -3.24
CA PHE A 97 16.03 -18.07 -2.12
C PHE A 97 15.56 -19.52 -1.85
N GLY A 98 14.74 -20.11 -2.72
CA GLY A 98 14.20 -21.45 -2.51
C GLY A 98 13.15 -21.54 -1.40
N LEU A 99 12.57 -20.40 -0.98
CA LEU A 99 11.66 -20.34 0.15
C LEU A 99 10.20 -20.20 -0.27
N ASP A 100 9.40 -21.22 0.03
CA ASP A 100 7.96 -21.19 -0.21
C ASP A 100 7.26 -20.06 0.57
N LEU A 101 6.19 -19.54 -0.03
CA LEU A 101 5.19 -18.77 0.70
C LEU A 101 4.22 -19.74 1.36
N VAL A 102 4.35 -19.92 2.67
CA VAL A 102 3.49 -20.81 3.45
C VAL A 102 2.59 -19.96 4.34
N TYR A 103 1.27 -20.18 4.26
CA TYR A 103 0.28 -19.64 5.20
C TYR A 103 -0.49 -20.79 5.84
N PHE A 104 -0.63 -20.75 7.17
CA PHE A 104 -1.36 -21.78 7.93
C PHE A 104 -0.92 -23.23 7.62
N GLY A 105 0.38 -23.43 7.37
CA GLY A 105 0.95 -24.74 7.02
C GLY A 105 0.74 -25.19 5.56
N GLN A 106 0.06 -24.39 4.73
CA GLN A 106 -0.18 -24.67 3.32
C GLN A 106 0.74 -23.81 2.44
N VAL A 107 1.34 -24.43 1.42
CA VAL A 107 2.10 -23.70 0.39
C VAL A 107 1.11 -22.93 -0.49
N VAL A 108 1.20 -21.61 -0.43
CA VAL A 108 0.38 -20.68 -1.22
C VAL A 108 1.07 -20.30 -2.52
N VAL A 109 2.39 -20.07 -2.46
CA VAL A 109 3.22 -19.83 -3.65
C VAL A 109 4.47 -20.71 -3.51
N PRO A 110 4.63 -21.70 -4.40
CA PRO A 110 5.80 -22.55 -4.38
C PRO A 110 7.04 -21.83 -4.94
N ALA A 111 8.21 -22.08 -4.35
CA ALA A 111 9.47 -21.51 -4.80
C ALA A 111 9.96 -22.08 -6.14
N HIS A 112 9.61 -23.33 -6.45
CA HIS A 112 10.06 -24.04 -7.67
C HIS A 112 9.55 -23.43 -8.99
N LEU A 113 8.70 -22.39 -8.94
CA LEU A 113 8.29 -21.63 -10.13
C LEU A 113 9.45 -20.80 -10.72
N VAL A 114 10.52 -20.59 -9.98
CA VAL A 114 11.77 -19.97 -10.46
C VAL A 114 12.96 -20.83 -10.05
N SER A 115 14.02 -20.79 -10.84
CA SER A 115 15.30 -21.38 -10.44
C SER A 115 15.93 -20.54 -9.32
N GLU A 116 16.47 -21.21 -8.31
CA GLU A 116 17.17 -20.56 -7.20
C GLU A 116 18.33 -19.70 -7.74
N ASN A 117 18.36 -18.43 -7.32
CA ASN A 117 19.40 -17.49 -7.72
C ASN A 117 19.52 -16.39 -6.66
N HIS A 118 20.48 -16.56 -5.75
CA HIS A 118 20.70 -15.64 -4.63
C HIS A 118 21.09 -14.22 -5.05
N ILE A 119 21.75 -14.06 -6.21
CA ILE A 119 22.13 -12.74 -6.73
C ILE A 119 20.87 -11.95 -7.11
N ILE A 120 19.94 -12.60 -7.83
CA ILE A 120 18.64 -11.99 -8.18
C ILE A 120 17.79 -11.79 -6.92
N GLY A 121 17.75 -12.78 -6.03
CA GLY A 121 17.04 -12.70 -4.75
C GLY A 121 17.49 -11.50 -3.91
N GLU A 122 18.80 -11.26 -3.79
CA GLU A 122 19.34 -10.13 -3.04
C GLU A 122 19.00 -8.79 -3.70
N SER A 123 19.11 -8.69 -5.02
CA SER A 123 18.73 -7.48 -5.76
C SER A 123 17.24 -7.15 -5.56
N LEU A 124 16.35 -8.13 -5.70
CA LEU A 124 14.92 -7.94 -5.47
C LEU A 124 14.58 -7.60 -4.02
N ARG A 125 15.34 -8.16 -3.05
CA ARG A 125 15.22 -7.79 -1.63
C ARG A 125 15.58 -6.32 -1.41
N GLN A 126 16.65 -5.83 -2.04
CA GLN A 126 17.04 -4.42 -1.98
C GLN A 126 15.96 -3.51 -2.57
N TRP A 127 15.40 -3.88 -3.73
CA TRP A 127 14.26 -3.16 -4.31
C TRP A 127 13.03 -3.17 -3.41
N HIS A 128 12.68 -4.30 -2.81
CA HIS A 128 11.58 -4.41 -1.87
C HIS A 128 11.76 -3.42 -0.69
N VAL A 129 12.93 -3.43 -0.06
CA VAL A 129 13.24 -2.55 1.07
C VAL A 129 13.29 -1.08 0.66
N GLY A 130 13.95 -0.75 -0.45
CA GLY A 130 14.05 0.62 -0.96
C GLY A 130 12.69 1.21 -1.32
N LEU A 131 11.85 0.44 -2.01
CA LEU A 131 10.49 0.85 -2.36
C LEU A 131 9.57 0.91 -1.14
N ALA A 132 9.79 0.07 -0.11
CA ALA A 132 9.10 0.22 1.17
C ALA A 132 9.45 1.56 1.84
N TYR A 133 10.72 1.96 1.89
CA TYR A 133 11.08 3.28 2.43
C TYR A 133 10.50 4.44 1.59
N LEU A 134 10.47 4.32 0.26
CA LEU A 134 9.79 5.29 -0.59
C LEU A 134 8.28 5.37 -0.28
N ALA A 135 7.61 4.24 -0.11
CA ALA A 135 6.20 4.20 0.27
C ALA A 135 5.97 4.85 1.63
N LEU A 136 6.85 4.64 2.60
CA LEU A 136 6.78 5.27 3.93
C LEU A 136 6.89 6.79 3.83
N LEU A 137 7.82 7.30 3.01
CA LEU A 137 7.96 8.74 2.76
C LEU A 137 6.69 9.33 2.13
N LEU A 138 6.15 8.67 1.11
CA LEU A 138 4.92 9.11 0.43
C LEU A 138 3.69 9.03 1.35
N LEU A 139 3.63 8.03 2.24
CA LEU A 139 2.59 7.91 3.26
C LEU A 139 2.64 9.07 4.25
N ALA A 140 3.84 9.41 4.75
CA ALA A 140 4.02 10.55 5.63
C ALA A 140 3.60 11.86 4.95
N GLY A 141 4.00 12.07 3.69
CA GLY A 141 3.57 13.22 2.90
C GLY A 141 2.05 13.25 2.66
N HIS A 142 1.45 12.11 2.34
CA HIS A 142 0.01 11.96 2.12
C HIS A 142 -0.80 12.29 3.39
N ALA A 143 -0.44 11.70 4.53
CA ALA A 143 -1.08 11.95 5.80
C ALA A 143 -0.86 13.40 6.26
N GLY A 144 0.36 13.92 6.13
CA GLY A 144 0.70 15.30 6.45
C GLY A 144 -0.12 16.31 5.64
N ALA A 145 -0.28 16.07 4.33
CA ALA A 145 -1.15 16.89 3.48
C ALA A 145 -2.62 16.80 3.93
N ALA A 146 -3.14 15.61 4.22
CA ALA A 146 -4.51 15.46 4.70
C ALA A 146 -4.77 16.20 6.02
N ILE A 147 -3.80 16.17 6.95
CA ILE A 147 -3.84 16.92 8.20
C ILE A 147 -3.79 18.41 7.92
N TYR A 148 -2.86 18.89 7.09
CA TYR A 148 -2.74 20.30 6.71
C TYR A 148 -4.04 20.85 6.10
N HIS A 149 -4.66 20.10 5.19
CA HIS A 149 -5.93 20.47 4.59
C HIS A 149 -7.07 20.52 5.63
N HIS A 150 -7.06 19.62 6.62
CA HIS A 150 -8.05 19.61 7.68
C HIS A 150 -7.87 20.73 8.71
N THR A 151 -6.64 20.96 9.19
CA THR A 151 -6.38 21.87 10.32
C THR A 151 -6.11 23.30 9.87
N VAL A 152 -5.39 23.50 8.77
CA VAL A 152 -4.99 24.83 8.28
C VAL A 152 -5.95 25.33 7.20
N ARG A 153 -6.15 24.56 6.12
CA ARG A 153 -7.05 25.00 5.03
C ARG A 153 -8.53 24.88 5.37
N LYS A 154 -8.87 24.02 6.33
CA LYS A 154 -10.25 23.76 6.81
C LYS A 154 -11.23 23.48 5.66
N ASP A 155 -10.78 22.77 4.64
CA ASP A 155 -11.53 22.54 3.40
C ASP A 155 -12.38 21.27 3.41
N ASN A 156 -12.48 20.62 4.58
CA ASN A 156 -13.22 19.37 4.82
C ASN A 156 -12.80 18.20 3.90
N LEU A 157 -11.58 18.21 3.34
CA LEU A 157 -11.05 17.10 2.53
C LEU A 157 -11.08 15.78 3.30
N LEU A 158 -10.56 15.79 4.53
CA LEU A 158 -10.46 14.59 5.35
C LEU A 158 -11.85 14.04 5.74
N ASN A 159 -12.85 14.92 5.88
CA ASN A 159 -14.24 14.55 6.18
C ASN A 159 -14.90 13.75 5.05
N ARG A 160 -14.29 13.65 3.85
CA ARG A 160 -14.75 12.74 2.78
C ARG A 160 -14.44 11.27 3.10
N MET A 161 -13.49 11.02 4.01
CA MET A 161 -13.02 9.70 4.46
C MET A 161 -13.60 9.25 5.81
N PHE A 162 -14.59 9.97 6.34
CA PHE A 162 -15.38 9.61 7.52
C PHE A 162 -16.86 9.73 7.14
#